data_AF-A0A7A6XVH9-F1
#
_entry.id   AF-A0A7A6XVH9-F1
#
_cell.length_a   1.000
_cell.length_b   1.000
_cell.length_c   1.000
_cell.angle_alpha   90.00
_cell.angle_beta   90.00
_cell.angle_gamma   90.00
#
_symmetry.space_group_name_H-M   'P 1'
#
loop_
_entity.id
_entity.type
_entity.pdbx_description
1 polymer ?
#
loop_
_entity_poly.entity_id
_entity_poly.type
_entity_poly.pdbx_seq_one_letter_code
_entity_poly.pdbx_strand_id
1 'polypeptide(L)'
;NGSVEKSGSGTLTVSNTTLTQKAVNLNEGTLTLNNSTVTTDVIAQRGTALKLTGSTVLNGAIDPTNVTLTSGATWNIPDNATVQSVVDDLSHAGQIHFTSARTGKFVPTTLQVKNLNGQNGTISLRVRPDMAQNNADRLVIDGGRATGKTILNLVNAGNSGTGLATTGKGIQVVEAINGATTEEGAFVQGNMLQAGAFNYTLNRDSDESWYLRSEERYRAEVPLYASMLTQAMDYDRILAGSRSHQTGVNGENNSVRLSIQGGHLGHDNNGGIARGATPESSGSYGFVRLEGDLLRTEVAGMSLTTGVYGAAGHSSVDVKDDDGSRAGTVRDDAGSLGGYLNLTHTSSGLWADIVAQGTRHSMKASSDNNDFRARGWGWLGSLETGLPFSITDNLMLEPQLQYTWQGLSLDDGQDNAGYVKFGHGSAQHVRAGFRLGSHHDMTFGEGTSSRDTLRDSTKHGVRELPVNWWVQPSVIRTFSSRGDMSMGTAAAGSNMTFSPSRNGTSLDLQAGLEARVRENITLGVQAGYAHSVSGNSAEGYNGQATLNVTF
;
A
#
# COMPACT_ATOMS: atom_id res chain seq x y z
N ASN A 1 -49.01 20.37 13.65
CA ASN A 1 -47.95 19.67 14.41
C ASN A 1 -48.19 19.91 15.89
N GLY A 2 -48.79 18.94 16.57
CA GLY A 2 -49.14 19.05 17.98
C GLY A 2 -47.97 18.65 18.89
N SER A 3 -48.19 18.78 20.20
CA SER A 3 -47.39 18.14 21.24
C SER A 3 -48.20 16.99 21.85
N VAL A 4 -47.51 15.97 22.35
CA VAL A 4 -48.13 14.94 23.18
C VAL A 4 -47.75 15.21 24.63
N GLU A 5 -48.70 15.12 25.54
CA GLU A 5 -48.47 15.29 26.97
C GLU A 5 -48.73 13.99 27.70
N LYS A 6 -47.75 13.54 28.49
CA LYS A 6 -47.88 12.45 29.45
C LYS A 6 -47.82 13.02 30.86
N SER A 7 -48.99 13.06 31.50
CA SER A 7 -49.20 13.48 32.88
C SER A 7 -49.73 12.31 33.74
N GLY A 8 -49.65 12.43 35.07
CA GLY A 8 -49.99 11.37 36.04
C GLY A 8 -48.89 10.34 36.27
N SER A 9 -48.86 9.75 37.47
CA SER A 9 -47.79 8.85 37.94
C SER A 9 -47.69 7.48 37.25
N GLY A 10 -48.73 7.07 36.49
CA GLY A 10 -48.79 5.76 35.83
C GLY A 10 -47.88 5.62 34.60
N THR A 11 -47.88 4.41 34.03
CA THR A 11 -47.17 4.09 32.78
C THR A 11 -48.09 4.26 31.57
N LEU A 12 -47.68 5.06 30.59
CA LEU A 12 -48.27 5.07 29.24
C LEU A 12 -47.39 4.23 28.32
N THR A 13 -47.98 3.28 27.60
CA THR A 13 -47.28 2.47 26.60
C THR A 13 -47.78 2.82 25.21
N VAL A 14 -46.86 3.19 24.32
CA VAL A 14 -47.09 3.40 22.90
C VAL A 14 -46.36 2.29 22.15
N SER A 15 -47.05 1.59 21.25
CA SER A 15 -46.48 0.39 20.62
C SER A 15 -46.84 0.23 19.15
N ASN A 16 -45.96 -0.44 18.40
CA ASN A 16 -46.17 -0.84 17.00
C ASN A 16 -46.64 0.30 16.10
N THR A 17 -46.04 1.48 16.24
CA THR A 17 -46.48 2.68 15.54
C THR A 17 -45.34 3.58 15.09
N THR A 18 -45.66 4.51 14.20
CA THR A 18 -44.79 5.63 13.83
C THR A 18 -45.40 6.92 14.38
N LEU A 19 -44.64 7.65 15.21
CA LEU A 19 -45.08 8.89 15.83
C LEU A 19 -44.15 10.04 15.44
N THR A 20 -44.68 11.05 14.77
CA THR A 20 -43.92 12.29 14.46
C THR A 20 -44.61 13.47 15.13
N GLN A 21 -43.93 14.10 16.09
CA GLN A 21 -44.48 15.24 16.83
C GLN A 21 -43.39 16.27 17.11
N LYS A 22 -43.82 17.52 17.33
CA LYS A 22 -42.88 18.60 17.63
C LYS A 22 -42.17 18.36 18.97
N ALA A 23 -42.92 17.94 19.99
CA ALA A 23 -42.39 17.57 21.29
C ALA A 23 -43.31 16.57 21.99
N VAL A 24 -42.73 15.76 22.87
CA VAL A 24 -43.43 14.95 23.87
C VAL A 24 -43.06 15.50 25.25
N ASN A 25 -44.06 16.01 25.98
CA ASN A 25 -43.88 16.46 27.36
C ASN A 25 -44.15 15.28 28.31
N LEU A 26 -43.13 14.83 29.04
CA LEU A 26 -43.23 13.79 30.06
C LEU A 26 -43.18 14.43 31.45
N ASN A 27 -44.35 14.80 31.96
CA ASN A 27 -44.47 15.54 33.21
C ASN A 27 -44.40 14.62 34.44
N GLU A 28 -45.00 13.44 34.36
CA GLU A 28 -45.03 12.46 35.46
C GLU A 28 -45.06 11.00 34.95
N GLY A 29 -44.61 10.08 35.82
CA GLY A 29 -44.72 8.64 35.61
C GLY A 29 -43.76 8.11 34.54
N THR A 30 -44.19 7.06 33.83
CA THR A 30 -43.36 6.38 32.82
C THR A 30 -43.98 6.47 31.43
N LEU A 31 -43.17 6.74 30.40
CA LEU A 31 -43.50 6.53 29.00
C LEU A 31 -42.71 5.32 28.47
N THR A 32 -43.40 4.32 27.95
CA THR A 32 -42.79 3.16 27.28
C THR A 32 -43.08 3.23 25.80
N LEU A 33 -42.04 3.28 24.98
CA LEU A 33 -42.09 3.13 23.54
C LEU A 33 -41.63 1.71 23.20
N ASN A 34 -42.46 0.95 22.49
CA ASN A 34 -42.20 -0.46 22.17
C ASN A 34 -42.39 -0.74 20.68
N ASN A 35 -41.39 -1.31 20.01
CA ASN A 35 -41.40 -1.60 18.58
C ASN A 35 -41.94 -0.42 17.74
N SER A 36 -41.52 0.80 18.05
CA SER A 36 -42.07 2.01 17.42
C SER A 36 -40.98 2.92 16.88
N THR A 37 -41.28 3.66 15.81
CA THR A 37 -40.40 4.70 15.27
C THR A 37 -40.94 6.06 15.66
N VAL A 38 -40.23 6.78 16.52
CA VAL A 38 -40.69 8.05 17.09
C VAL A 38 -39.71 9.15 16.70
N THR A 39 -40.22 10.23 16.11
CA THR A 39 -39.44 11.41 15.74
C THR A 39 -39.98 12.61 16.50
N THR A 40 -39.32 12.96 17.60
CA THR A 40 -39.73 14.03 18.52
C THR A 40 -38.64 14.30 19.57
N ASP A 41 -38.56 15.53 20.05
CA ASP A 41 -37.81 15.82 21.28
C ASP A 41 -38.67 15.47 22.50
N VAL A 42 -38.10 14.79 23.49
CA VAL A 42 -38.76 14.44 24.74
C VAL A 42 -38.32 15.43 25.81
N ILE A 43 -39.25 16.29 26.22
CA ILE A 43 -39.07 17.28 27.28
C ILE A 43 -39.70 16.70 28.53
N ALA A 44 -38.90 16.38 29.54
CA ALA A 44 -39.34 15.62 30.69
C ALA A 44 -39.03 16.33 32.01
N GLN A 45 -39.58 15.80 33.10
CA GLN A 45 -39.24 16.23 34.45
C GLN A 45 -38.36 15.18 35.14
N ARG A 46 -37.43 15.62 35.98
CA ARG A 46 -36.61 14.71 36.81
C ARG A 46 -37.52 13.81 37.66
N GLY A 47 -37.14 12.54 37.78
CA GLY A 47 -37.94 11.52 38.47
C GLY A 47 -38.98 10.81 37.60
N THR A 48 -39.15 11.22 36.33
CA THR A 48 -39.88 10.43 35.32
C THR A 48 -39.00 9.34 34.71
N ALA A 49 -39.61 8.45 33.93
CA ALA A 49 -38.86 7.43 33.18
C ALA A 49 -39.35 7.26 31.73
N LEU A 50 -38.40 7.16 30.80
CA LEU A 50 -38.61 6.79 29.40
C LEU A 50 -37.98 5.42 29.12
N LYS A 51 -38.77 4.48 28.59
CA LYS A 51 -38.29 3.15 28.22
C LYS A 51 -38.41 2.95 26.72
N LEU A 52 -37.28 2.69 26.06
CA LEU A 52 -37.21 2.29 24.66
C LEU A 52 -37.01 0.78 24.60
N THR A 53 -38.04 0.07 24.15
CA THR A 53 -38.12 -1.40 24.22
C THR A 53 -38.34 -2.02 22.85
N GLY A 54 -37.94 -3.28 22.68
CA GLY A 54 -38.05 -3.99 21.40
C GLY A 54 -37.22 -3.30 20.31
N SER A 55 -37.72 -3.25 19.08
CA SER A 55 -37.04 -2.61 17.94
C SER A 55 -37.33 -1.10 17.83
N THR A 56 -37.50 -0.41 18.95
CA THR A 56 -37.87 1.02 18.96
C THR A 56 -36.74 1.89 18.44
N VAL A 57 -37.06 2.88 17.60
CA VAL A 57 -36.14 3.93 17.15
C VAL A 57 -36.68 5.28 17.59
N LEU A 58 -35.92 6.01 18.42
CA LEU A 58 -36.21 7.40 18.78
C LEU A 58 -35.27 8.34 18.03
N ASN A 59 -35.82 9.32 17.33
CA ASN A 59 -35.09 10.40 16.67
C ASN A 59 -35.45 11.73 17.36
N GLY A 60 -34.54 12.23 18.19
CA GLY A 60 -34.72 13.47 18.95
C GLY A 60 -33.97 13.45 20.28
N ALA A 61 -33.84 14.60 20.92
CA ALA A 61 -33.17 14.71 22.21
C ALA A 61 -34.11 14.35 23.38
N ILE A 62 -33.52 14.12 24.56
CA ILE A 62 -34.22 13.80 25.81
C ILE A 62 -33.69 14.73 26.90
N ASP A 63 -34.57 15.46 27.62
CA ASP A 63 -34.15 16.46 28.62
C ASP A 63 -35.20 16.71 29.73
N PRO A 64 -34.93 16.44 31.01
CA PRO A 64 -34.19 15.28 31.53
C PRO A 64 -35.13 14.22 32.14
N THR A 65 -34.74 12.95 32.03
CA THR A 65 -35.49 11.80 32.60
C THR A 65 -34.56 10.61 32.84
N ASN A 66 -35.06 9.55 33.49
CA ASN A 66 -34.39 8.25 33.52
C ASN A 66 -34.67 7.48 32.22
N VAL A 67 -33.66 6.89 31.60
CA VAL A 67 -33.81 6.22 30.31
C VAL A 67 -33.38 4.75 30.40
N THR A 68 -34.22 3.86 29.87
CA THR A 68 -33.87 2.45 29.64
C THR A 68 -33.88 2.14 28.15
N LEU A 69 -32.75 1.68 27.60
CA LEU A 69 -32.64 1.18 26.23
C LEU A 69 -32.40 -0.33 26.25
N THR A 70 -33.36 -1.12 25.77
CA THR A 70 -33.15 -2.57 25.57
C THR A 70 -32.30 -2.84 24.32
N SER A 71 -31.77 -4.06 24.18
CA SER A 71 -30.80 -4.41 23.12
C SER A 71 -31.25 -4.17 21.68
N GLY A 72 -32.55 -4.22 21.38
CA GLY A 72 -33.08 -3.91 20.05
C GLY A 72 -33.35 -2.42 19.80
N ALA A 73 -33.27 -1.57 20.83
CA ALA A 73 -33.68 -0.18 20.74
C ALA A 73 -32.54 0.73 20.26
N THR A 74 -32.89 1.76 19.49
CA THR A 74 -31.97 2.77 18.96
C THR A 74 -32.43 4.16 19.37
N TRP A 75 -31.51 4.99 19.85
CA TRP A 75 -31.72 6.41 20.10
C TRP A 75 -30.76 7.25 19.26
N ASN A 76 -31.31 8.03 18.35
CA ASN A 76 -30.58 8.96 17.50
C ASN A 76 -30.70 10.38 18.07
N ILE A 77 -29.58 10.93 18.52
CA ILE A 77 -29.44 12.27 19.09
C ILE A 77 -29.04 13.23 17.95
N PRO A 78 -29.94 14.13 17.50
CA PRO A 78 -29.62 15.03 16.41
C PRO A 78 -28.91 16.30 16.92
N ASP A 79 -27.98 16.81 16.12
CA ASP A 79 -27.22 18.05 16.40
C ASP A 79 -28.05 19.34 16.28
N ASN A 80 -29.33 19.25 15.92
CA ASN A 80 -30.26 20.37 15.78
C ASN A 80 -31.50 20.23 16.68
N ALA A 81 -31.41 19.41 17.73
CA ALA A 81 -32.47 19.28 18.73
C ALA A 81 -32.81 20.62 19.39
N THR A 82 -34.06 20.77 19.83
CA THR A 82 -34.54 21.99 20.50
C THR A 82 -34.23 22.06 21.99
N VAL A 83 -33.83 20.93 22.58
CA VAL A 83 -33.42 20.76 23.98
C VAL A 83 -32.05 20.09 24.07
N GLN A 84 -31.47 20.07 25.26
CA GLN A 84 -30.21 19.35 25.50
C GLN A 84 -30.45 17.83 25.51
N SER A 85 -29.39 17.02 25.56
CA SER A 85 -29.52 15.57 25.79
C SER A 85 -29.00 15.26 27.18
N VAL A 86 -29.89 15.31 28.17
CA VAL A 86 -29.57 15.16 29.60
C VAL A 86 -30.39 14.02 30.17
N VAL A 87 -29.71 13.05 30.79
CA VAL A 87 -30.32 11.85 31.38
C VAL A 87 -29.84 11.70 32.82
N ASP A 88 -30.76 11.38 33.73
CA ASP A 88 -30.41 11.11 35.14
C ASP A 88 -29.79 9.70 35.24
N ASP A 89 -30.61 8.65 35.16
CA ASP A 89 -30.14 7.26 35.14
C ASP A 89 -30.31 6.65 33.74
N LEU A 90 -29.22 6.14 33.16
CA LEU A 90 -29.19 5.48 31.85
C LEU A 90 -28.86 3.99 31.98
N SER A 91 -29.84 3.12 31.73
CA SER A 91 -29.64 1.68 31.55
C SER A 91 -29.51 1.37 30.06
N HIS A 92 -28.32 0.91 29.64
CA HIS A 92 -27.93 0.94 28.23
C HIS A 92 -27.53 -0.44 27.68
N ALA A 93 -28.49 -1.15 27.10
CA ALA A 93 -28.26 -2.37 26.32
C ALA A 93 -28.38 -2.15 24.80
N GLY A 94 -29.06 -1.07 24.37
CA GLY A 94 -29.32 -0.75 22.95
C GLY A 94 -28.23 0.06 22.26
N GLN A 95 -28.61 0.81 21.23
CA GLN A 95 -27.73 1.65 20.42
C GLN A 95 -28.03 3.14 20.61
N ILE A 96 -26.99 3.97 20.73
CA ILE A 96 -27.11 5.42 20.72
C ILE A 96 -26.24 5.96 19.58
N HIS A 97 -26.79 6.82 18.73
CA HIS A 97 -26.06 7.45 17.63
C HIS A 97 -26.19 8.96 17.70
N PHE A 98 -25.07 9.67 17.53
CA PHE A 98 -25.09 11.09 17.26
C PHE A 98 -25.27 11.32 15.76
N THR A 99 -26.34 12.01 15.38
CA THR A 99 -26.67 12.31 13.99
C THR A 99 -26.50 13.80 13.69
N SER A 100 -26.17 14.15 12.45
CA SER A 100 -26.12 15.56 12.02
C SER A 100 -26.98 15.73 10.80
N ALA A 101 -27.82 16.76 10.82
CA ALA A 101 -28.55 17.23 9.65
C ALA A 101 -27.81 18.36 8.91
N ARG A 102 -26.64 18.79 9.43
CA ARG A 102 -25.89 19.94 8.92
C ARG A 102 -24.93 19.50 7.83
N THR A 103 -24.96 20.18 6.70
CA THR A 103 -23.88 20.12 5.69
C THR A 103 -22.79 21.12 6.07
N GLY A 104 -21.54 20.67 6.21
CA GLY A 104 -20.39 21.58 6.41
C GLY A 104 -19.59 21.30 7.69
N LYS A 105 -19.30 22.35 8.47
CA LYS A 105 -18.40 22.28 9.64
C LYS A 105 -18.92 21.30 10.68
N PHE A 106 -18.06 20.38 11.12
CA PHE A 106 -18.35 19.47 12.22
C PHE A 106 -18.58 20.25 13.51
N VAL A 107 -19.70 19.98 14.19
CA VAL A 107 -20.04 20.54 15.50
C VAL A 107 -20.30 19.36 16.44
N PRO A 108 -19.43 19.15 17.45
CA PRO A 108 -19.65 18.16 18.49
C PRO A 108 -21.02 18.27 19.14
N THR A 109 -21.66 17.12 19.38
CA THR A 109 -22.88 17.01 20.17
C THR A 109 -22.57 16.29 21.48
N THR A 110 -23.36 16.56 22.53
CA THR A 110 -23.10 16.04 23.87
C THR A 110 -24.32 15.31 24.43
N LEU A 111 -24.08 14.13 25.01
CA LEU A 111 -25.02 13.43 25.89
C LEU A 111 -24.49 13.52 27.31
N GLN A 112 -25.24 14.17 28.21
CA GLN A 112 -24.91 14.25 29.63
C GLN A 112 -25.73 13.23 30.40
N VAL A 113 -25.07 12.46 31.26
CA VAL A 113 -25.65 11.39 32.06
C VAL A 113 -25.17 11.52 33.49
N LYS A 114 -26.06 11.43 34.48
CA LYS A 114 -25.61 11.36 35.88
C LYS A 114 -25.08 9.97 36.23
N ASN A 115 -25.88 8.93 36.03
CA ASN A 115 -25.47 7.54 36.24
C ASN A 115 -25.65 6.71 34.97
N LEU A 116 -24.57 6.08 34.51
CA LEU A 116 -24.59 5.15 33.39
C LEU A 116 -24.39 3.71 33.91
N ASN A 117 -25.33 2.83 33.57
CA ASN A 117 -25.21 1.39 33.73
C ASN A 117 -25.16 0.74 32.34
N GLY A 118 -23.94 0.45 31.88
CA GLY A 118 -23.68 -0.21 30.60
C GLY A 118 -24.02 -1.70 30.66
N GLN A 119 -24.86 -2.16 29.74
CA GLN A 119 -25.29 -3.55 29.59
C GLN A 119 -24.89 -4.10 28.22
N ASN A 120 -23.65 -3.82 27.80
CA ASN A 120 -23.11 -4.10 26.46
C ASN A 120 -23.80 -3.34 25.32
N GLY A 121 -24.50 -2.24 25.63
CA GLY A 121 -24.98 -1.31 24.61
C GLY A 121 -23.84 -0.56 23.92
N THR A 122 -24.12 -0.01 22.75
CA THR A 122 -23.15 0.76 21.96
C THR A 122 -23.53 2.23 21.87
N ILE A 123 -22.55 3.11 22.04
CA ILE A 123 -22.65 4.53 21.71
C ILE A 123 -21.72 4.82 20.54
N SER A 124 -22.26 5.28 19.41
CA SER A 124 -21.47 5.68 18.25
C SER A 124 -21.16 7.17 18.28
N LEU A 125 -19.89 7.52 18.47
CA LEU A 125 -19.37 8.88 18.56
C LEU A 125 -18.66 9.27 17.27
N ARG A 126 -18.95 10.46 16.75
CA ARG A 126 -18.19 10.99 15.60
C ARG A 126 -16.97 11.75 16.10
N VAL A 127 -15.84 11.54 15.46
CA VAL A 127 -14.53 12.05 15.86
C VAL A 127 -13.86 12.75 14.68
N ARG A 128 -13.13 13.83 14.94
CA ARG A 128 -12.26 14.52 13.99
C ARG A 128 -10.81 14.44 14.46
N PRO A 129 -10.07 13.37 14.12
CA PRO A 129 -8.70 13.18 14.58
C PRO A 129 -7.69 14.17 13.97
N ASP A 130 -8.15 14.98 13.02
CA ASP A 130 -7.39 15.95 12.25
C ASP A 130 -7.36 17.37 12.83
N MET A 131 -8.12 17.62 13.90
CA MET A 131 -8.20 18.93 14.54
C MET A 131 -7.59 18.88 15.94
N ALA A 132 -7.27 20.05 16.50
CA ALA A 132 -6.79 20.17 17.89
C ALA A 132 -7.79 19.57 18.90
N GLN A 133 -7.37 19.42 20.17
CA GLN A 133 -8.12 18.74 21.24
C GLN A 133 -9.61 19.16 21.29
N ASN A 134 -10.50 18.21 21.67
CA ASN A 134 -11.96 18.37 21.86
C ASN A 134 -12.85 18.42 20.60
N ASN A 135 -12.46 17.76 19.51
CA ASN A 135 -13.29 17.65 18.30
C ASN A 135 -13.92 16.25 18.14
N ALA A 136 -14.73 15.84 19.11
CA ALA A 136 -15.53 14.63 19.04
C ALA A 136 -16.89 14.87 19.70
N ASP A 137 -17.92 14.12 19.28
CA ASP A 137 -19.11 13.96 20.11
C ASP A 137 -18.71 13.42 21.48
N ARG A 138 -19.45 13.80 22.52
CA ARG A 138 -19.05 13.55 23.90
C ARG A 138 -20.14 12.94 24.75
N LEU A 139 -19.75 11.94 25.52
CA LEU A 139 -20.51 11.46 26.67
C LEU A 139 -19.97 12.14 27.93
N VAL A 140 -20.82 12.88 28.65
CA VAL A 140 -20.44 13.54 29.90
C VAL A 140 -21.08 12.79 31.07
N ILE A 141 -20.27 12.35 32.03
CA ILE A 141 -20.75 11.82 33.31
C ILE A 141 -20.69 12.95 34.33
N ASP A 142 -21.85 13.35 34.86
CA ASP A 142 -21.97 14.52 35.71
C ASP A 142 -22.38 14.17 37.15
N GLY A 143 -21.42 14.23 38.08
CA GLY A 143 -21.62 14.05 39.52
C GLY A 143 -22.06 12.65 39.98
N GLY A 144 -22.17 11.68 39.08
CA GLY A 144 -22.56 10.30 39.38
C GLY A 144 -21.50 9.27 38.95
N ARG A 145 -21.96 8.13 38.43
CA ARG A 145 -21.07 6.97 38.15
C ARG A 145 -21.33 6.36 36.78
N ALA A 146 -20.26 5.98 36.07
CA ALA A 146 -20.34 5.05 34.96
C ALA A 146 -19.86 3.66 35.39
N THR A 147 -20.74 2.67 35.23
CA THR A 147 -20.55 1.29 35.69
C THR A 147 -20.97 0.30 34.61
N GLY A 148 -20.58 -0.97 34.77
CA GLY A 148 -20.90 -2.02 33.80
C GLY A 148 -20.03 -1.91 32.55
N LYS A 149 -20.58 -2.18 31.36
CA LYS A 149 -19.83 -2.12 30.08
C LYS A 149 -20.63 -1.44 28.98
N THR A 150 -20.06 -0.39 28.42
CA THR A 150 -20.56 0.33 27.24
C THR A 150 -19.53 0.26 26.12
N ILE A 151 -19.96 -0.06 24.91
CA ILE A 151 -19.09 -0.13 23.73
C ILE A 151 -19.09 1.25 23.07
N LEU A 152 -17.92 1.87 22.91
CA LEU A 152 -17.77 3.13 22.17
C LEU A 152 -17.35 2.80 20.75
N ASN A 153 -18.27 3.00 19.80
CA ASN A 153 -17.98 2.91 18.37
C ASN A 153 -17.56 4.30 17.86
N LEU A 154 -16.42 4.41 17.20
CA LEU A 154 -15.79 5.66 16.84
C LEU A 154 -15.83 5.82 15.33
N VAL A 155 -16.41 6.91 14.85
CA VAL A 155 -16.64 7.14 13.42
C VAL A 155 -15.93 8.42 13.00
N ASN A 156 -15.13 8.39 11.94
CA ASN A 156 -14.55 9.60 11.37
C ASN A 156 -15.67 10.54 10.86
N ALA A 157 -15.70 11.78 11.35
CA ALA A 157 -16.71 12.76 10.97
C ALA A 157 -16.29 13.53 9.71
N GLY A 158 -17.07 13.49 8.62
CA GLY A 158 -16.73 14.17 7.36
C GLY A 158 -15.48 13.59 6.67
N ASN A 159 -14.81 14.39 5.83
CA ASN A 159 -13.57 13.98 5.13
C ASN A 159 -12.33 14.05 6.04
N SER A 160 -12.41 13.59 7.28
CA SER A 160 -11.41 13.78 8.34
C SER A 160 -10.29 12.74 8.38
N GLY A 161 -10.02 12.09 7.24
CA GLY A 161 -8.95 11.09 7.11
C GLY A 161 -7.51 11.63 7.22
N THR A 162 -7.33 12.73 7.93
CA THR A 162 -6.09 13.50 8.10
C THR A 162 -5.39 13.22 9.41
N GLY A 163 -5.81 12.18 10.13
CA GLY A 163 -5.42 11.90 11.50
C GLY A 163 -4.03 12.39 11.89
N LEU A 164 -3.98 13.14 12.99
CA LEU A 164 -2.76 13.68 13.56
C LEU A 164 -2.32 12.89 14.79
N ALA A 165 -1.02 12.89 15.04
CA ALA A 165 -0.49 12.47 16.33
C ALA A 165 -1.13 13.29 17.45
N THR A 166 -1.72 12.63 18.44
CA THR A 166 -2.30 13.29 19.59
C THR A 166 -1.21 13.81 20.52
N THR A 167 -1.41 15.02 21.04
CA THR A 167 -0.59 15.61 22.10
C THR A 167 -1.37 15.65 23.42
N GLY A 168 -0.67 15.75 24.55
CA GLY A 168 -1.31 15.85 25.86
C GLY A 168 -2.19 14.64 26.18
N LYS A 169 -3.44 14.88 26.61
CA LYS A 169 -4.37 13.81 26.98
C LYS A 169 -5.02 13.11 25.79
N GLY A 170 -5.11 13.77 24.63
CA GLY A 170 -5.74 13.22 23.42
C GLY A 170 -7.18 13.70 23.22
N ILE A 171 -7.93 13.04 22.34
CA ILE A 171 -9.28 13.49 21.97
C ILE A 171 -10.29 12.98 23.00
N GLN A 172 -10.81 13.87 23.83
CA GLN A 172 -11.78 13.52 24.86
C GLN A 172 -13.10 13.05 24.25
N VAL A 173 -13.52 11.83 24.58
CA VAL A 173 -14.78 11.22 24.12
C VAL A 173 -15.73 10.90 25.27
N VAL A 174 -15.17 10.68 26.48
CA VAL A 174 -15.92 10.66 27.74
C VAL A 174 -15.32 11.70 28.68
N GLU A 175 -16.16 12.54 29.26
CA GLU A 175 -15.76 13.56 30.24
C GLU A 175 -16.44 13.28 31.58
N ALA A 176 -15.66 13.15 32.65
CA ALA A 176 -16.18 13.05 34.00
C ALA A 176 -16.06 14.41 34.69
N ILE A 177 -17.17 14.96 35.18
CA ILE A 177 -17.23 16.26 35.87
C ILE A 177 -17.93 16.17 37.22
N ASN A 178 -17.77 17.22 38.03
CA ASN A 178 -18.48 17.39 39.31
C ASN A 178 -18.35 16.22 40.29
N GLY A 179 -17.18 15.57 40.31
CA GLY A 179 -16.90 14.42 41.17
C GLY A 179 -17.43 13.09 40.64
N ALA A 180 -17.80 13.03 39.35
CA ALA A 180 -18.14 11.77 38.69
C ALA A 180 -16.99 10.76 38.74
N THR A 181 -17.35 9.47 38.73
CA THR A 181 -16.39 8.35 38.67
C THR A 181 -16.76 7.40 37.53
N THR A 182 -15.76 6.80 36.89
CA THR A 182 -15.93 5.79 35.83
C THR A 182 -15.16 4.53 36.21
N GLU A 183 -15.81 3.36 36.20
CA GLU A 183 -15.12 2.09 36.40
C GLU A 183 -14.11 1.82 35.27
N GLU A 184 -13.02 1.13 35.55
CA GLU A 184 -11.98 0.81 34.55
C GLU A 184 -12.54 0.03 33.34
N GLY A 185 -13.58 -0.78 33.54
CA GLY A 185 -14.28 -1.52 32.48
C GLY A 185 -15.53 -0.83 31.91
N ALA A 186 -15.86 0.38 32.37
CA ALA A 186 -17.11 1.08 32.00
C ALA A 186 -17.24 1.31 30.49
N PHE A 187 -16.11 1.51 29.81
CA PHE A 187 -16.05 1.77 28.39
C PHE A 187 -15.01 0.89 27.71
N VAL A 188 -15.35 0.37 26.53
CA VAL A 188 -14.40 -0.31 25.65
C VAL A 188 -14.53 0.23 24.24
N GLN A 189 -13.42 0.29 23.51
CA GLN A 189 -13.44 0.65 22.10
C GLN A 189 -14.04 -0.50 21.27
N GLY A 190 -15.09 -0.21 20.51
CA GLY A 190 -15.83 -1.19 19.72
C GLY A 190 -15.20 -1.50 18.36
N ASN A 191 -14.42 -0.57 17.82
CA ASN A 191 -13.81 -0.65 16.49
C ASN A 191 -12.46 0.06 16.47
N MET A 192 -11.55 -0.35 15.59
CA MET A 192 -10.33 0.40 15.35
C MET A 192 -10.65 1.71 14.64
N LEU A 193 -10.22 2.84 15.21
CA LEU A 193 -10.33 4.14 14.55
C LEU A 193 -9.00 4.42 13.84
N GLN A 194 -9.04 4.44 12.51
CA GLN A 194 -7.88 4.80 11.69
C GLN A 194 -8.13 6.16 11.03
N ALA A 195 -7.13 7.04 11.03
CA ALA A 195 -7.16 8.26 10.26
C ALA A 195 -5.76 8.64 9.79
N GLY A 196 -5.60 8.91 8.49
CA GLY A 196 -4.31 9.24 7.89
C GLY A 196 -3.27 8.16 8.15
N ALA A 197 -2.16 8.52 8.79
CA ALA A 197 -1.07 7.61 9.10
C ALA A 197 -1.21 6.88 10.46
N PHE A 198 -2.27 7.13 11.23
CA PHE A 198 -2.36 6.67 12.64
C PHE A 198 -3.58 5.82 12.94
N ASN A 199 -3.39 4.85 13.83
CA ASN A 199 -4.44 4.20 14.60
C ASN A 199 -4.69 4.98 15.90
N TYR A 200 -5.92 4.94 16.40
CA TYR A 200 -6.29 5.56 17.67
C TYR A 200 -6.86 4.53 18.64
N THR A 201 -6.38 4.61 19.89
CA THR A 201 -6.77 3.73 20.99
C THR A 201 -7.45 4.53 22.11
N LEU A 202 -8.43 3.91 22.77
CA LEU A 202 -9.20 4.49 23.87
C LEU A 202 -8.54 4.21 25.22
N ASN A 203 -8.26 5.28 25.97
CA ASN A 203 -7.52 5.23 27.21
C ASN A 203 -8.26 6.01 28.32
N ARG A 204 -8.34 5.41 29.51
CA ARG A 204 -8.82 6.07 30.72
C ARG A 204 -7.68 6.80 31.42
N ASP A 205 -7.95 8.00 31.90
CA ASP A 205 -7.00 8.79 32.69
C ASP A 205 -7.35 8.85 34.17
N SER A 206 -6.46 9.45 34.97
CA SER A 206 -6.62 9.63 36.41
C SER A 206 -7.73 10.63 36.79
N ASP A 207 -8.25 11.38 35.83
CA ASP A 207 -9.37 12.31 36.02
C ASP A 207 -10.73 11.66 35.71
N GLU A 208 -10.79 10.33 35.66
CA GLU A 208 -11.98 9.53 35.38
C GLU A 208 -12.52 9.70 33.94
N SER A 209 -11.89 10.53 33.11
CA SER A 209 -12.25 10.77 31.71
C SER A 209 -11.57 9.79 30.77
N TRP A 210 -12.10 9.68 29.54
CA TRP A 210 -11.58 8.78 28.52
C TRP A 210 -11.25 9.53 27.23
N TYR A 211 -10.08 9.22 26.69
CA TYR A 211 -9.46 9.92 25.58
C TYR A 211 -9.03 8.95 24.49
N LEU A 212 -9.13 9.38 23.24
CA LEU A 212 -8.48 8.71 22.12
C LEU A 212 -7.06 9.24 21.94
N ARG A 213 -6.11 8.32 21.83
CA ARG A 213 -4.69 8.61 21.59
C ARG A 213 -4.22 7.94 20.33
N SER A 214 -3.50 8.69 19.49
CA SER A 214 -2.80 8.08 18.37
C SER A 214 -1.74 7.12 18.91
N GLU A 215 -1.60 5.97 18.26
CA GLU A 215 -0.43 5.12 18.46
C GLU A 215 0.85 5.90 18.12
N GLU A 216 1.95 5.60 18.81
CA GLU A 216 3.25 6.22 18.52
C GLU A 216 3.78 5.81 17.13
N ARG A 217 3.33 4.65 16.66
CA ARG A 217 3.72 4.06 15.38
C ARG A 217 2.73 4.45 14.30
N TYR A 218 3.25 4.49 13.08
CA TYR A 218 2.39 4.57 11.91
C TYR A 218 1.65 3.26 11.70
N ARG A 219 0.52 3.35 11.02
CA ARG A 219 -0.23 2.20 10.54
C ARG A 219 0.62 1.35 9.60
N ALA A 220 0.45 0.04 9.67
CA ALA A 220 0.99 -0.92 8.71
C ALA A 220 0.75 -0.55 7.24
N GLU A 221 -0.37 0.13 6.94
CA GLU A 221 -0.68 0.62 5.60
C GLU A 221 0.35 1.62 5.06
N VAL A 222 1.04 2.38 5.92
CA VAL A 222 2.06 3.37 5.51
C VAL A 222 3.24 2.71 4.81
N PRO A 223 4.02 1.80 5.45
CA PRO A 223 5.09 1.09 4.76
C PRO A 223 4.55 0.21 3.61
N LEU A 224 3.36 -0.40 3.77
CA LEU A 224 2.76 -1.23 2.74
C LEU A 224 2.55 -0.46 1.43
N TYR A 225 1.89 0.69 1.47
CA TYR A 225 1.63 1.48 0.25
C TYR A 225 2.89 2.15 -0.29
N ALA A 226 3.80 2.59 0.58
CA ALA A 226 5.08 3.16 0.18
C ALA A 226 5.93 2.16 -0.62
N SER A 227 5.86 0.87 -0.28
CA SER A 227 6.59 -0.18 -0.98
C SER A 227 6.15 -0.37 -2.45
N MET A 228 4.93 0.04 -2.82
CA MET A 228 4.42 -0.05 -4.20
C MET A 228 5.33 0.72 -5.18
N LEU A 229 5.85 1.88 -4.77
CA LEU A 229 6.78 2.67 -5.59
C LEU A 229 8.08 1.91 -5.88
N THR A 230 8.58 1.17 -4.89
CA THR A 230 9.79 0.36 -5.00
C THR A 230 9.57 -0.83 -5.91
N GLN A 231 8.48 -1.57 -5.70
CA GLN A 231 8.19 -2.80 -6.43
C GLN A 231 7.97 -2.58 -7.93
N ALA A 232 7.18 -1.58 -8.30
CA ALA A 232 6.96 -1.22 -9.71
C ALA A 232 8.29 -0.85 -10.40
N MET A 233 9.11 -0.07 -9.70
CA MET A 233 10.40 0.35 -10.21
C MET A 233 11.46 -0.75 -10.28
N ASP A 234 11.41 -1.75 -9.39
CA ASP A 234 12.28 -2.93 -9.47
C ASP A 234 11.87 -3.85 -10.61
N TYR A 235 10.57 -4.05 -10.82
CA TYR A 235 10.05 -4.77 -11.97
C TYR A 235 10.59 -4.15 -13.28
N ASP A 236 10.46 -2.82 -13.43
CA ASP A 236 10.91 -2.11 -14.63
C ASP A 236 12.40 -2.31 -14.91
N ARG A 237 13.24 -2.18 -13.87
CA ARG A 237 14.70 -2.36 -13.97
C ARG A 237 15.06 -3.80 -14.34
N ILE A 238 14.43 -4.78 -13.69
CA ILE A 238 14.74 -6.19 -13.93
C ILE A 238 14.31 -6.59 -15.35
N LEU A 239 13.16 -6.12 -15.82
CA LEU A 239 12.68 -6.38 -17.17
C LEU A 239 13.62 -5.82 -18.25
N ALA A 240 14.15 -4.61 -18.04
CA ALA A 240 15.12 -4.02 -18.96
C ALA A 240 16.40 -4.87 -19.06
N GLY A 241 16.91 -5.34 -17.91
CA GLY A 241 18.03 -6.27 -17.82
C GLY A 241 19.35 -5.74 -18.43
N SER A 242 20.32 -6.64 -18.64
CA SER A 242 21.49 -6.40 -19.50
C SER A 242 21.29 -7.10 -20.84
N ARG A 243 21.73 -6.47 -21.92
CA ARG A 243 21.57 -6.98 -23.29
C ARG A 243 22.84 -7.57 -23.89
N SER A 244 23.89 -7.74 -23.09
CA SER A 244 25.19 -8.25 -23.57
C SER A 244 25.16 -9.65 -24.20
N HIS A 245 24.10 -10.44 -24.00
CA HIS A 245 23.92 -11.78 -24.59
C HIS A 245 23.29 -11.77 -25.99
N GLN A 246 22.85 -10.60 -26.49
CA GLN A 246 22.13 -10.50 -27.77
C GLN A 246 23.06 -10.36 -28.99
N THR A 247 24.37 -10.23 -28.78
CA THR A 247 25.39 -10.00 -29.82
C THR A 247 25.86 -11.26 -30.55
N GLY A 248 25.48 -12.48 -30.11
CA GLY A 248 25.98 -13.76 -30.63
C GLY A 248 25.33 -14.29 -31.93
N VAL A 249 24.45 -13.53 -32.60
CA VAL A 249 23.86 -13.97 -33.87
C VAL A 249 24.71 -13.51 -35.06
N ASN A 250 25.58 -14.42 -35.51
CA ASN A 250 26.30 -14.32 -36.78
C ASN A 250 25.31 -14.38 -37.97
N GLY A 251 25.24 -13.30 -38.76
CA GLY A 251 24.54 -13.23 -40.05
C GLY A 251 23.71 -11.95 -40.28
N GLU A 252 23.35 -11.69 -41.54
CA GLU A 252 22.43 -10.63 -42.01
C GLU A 252 20.97 -10.80 -41.52
N ASN A 253 20.71 -11.78 -40.65
CA ASN A 253 19.39 -12.29 -40.34
C ASN A 253 18.78 -11.57 -39.12
N ASN A 254 17.47 -11.33 -39.20
CA ASN A 254 16.69 -10.83 -38.07
C ASN A 254 16.39 -11.97 -37.10
N SER A 255 16.15 -11.65 -35.83
CA SER A 255 15.81 -12.62 -34.81
C SER A 255 14.51 -12.31 -34.07
N VAL A 256 13.85 -13.37 -33.62
CA VAL A 256 12.75 -13.30 -32.64
C VAL A 256 13.17 -14.08 -31.41
N ARG A 257 12.97 -13.48 -30.24
CA ARG A 257 13.41 -14.02 -28.96
C ARG A 257 12.26 -14.08 -27.96
N LEU A 258 12.07 -15.24 -27.36
CA LEU A 258 11.17 -15.45 -26.24
C LEU A 258 12.00 -15.70 -24.99
N SER A 259 11.75 -14.95 -23.92
CA SER A 259 12.36 -15.17 -22.62
C SER A 259 11.34 -15.26 -21.51
N ILE A 260 11.57 -16.15 -20.57
CA ILE A 260 10.82 -16.28 -19.32
C ILE A 260 11.81 -16.08 -18.18
N GLN A 261 11.53 -15.14 -17.29
CA GLN A 261 12.35 -14.86 -16.12
C GLN A 261 11.50 -14.88 -14.87
N GLY A 262 12.08 -15.37 -13.77
CA GLY A 262 11.48 -15.29 -12.45
C GLY A 262 12.53 -15.29 -11.37
N GLY A 263 12.15 -14.85 -10.18
CA GLY A 263 13.08 -14.75 -9.08
C GLY A 263 12.43 -14.34 -7.78
N HIS A 264 13.28 -14.14 -6.79
CA HIS A 264 12.93 -13.60 -5.49
C HIS A 264 13.75 -12.34 -5.26
N LEU A 265 13.12 -11.30 -4.72
CA LEU A 265 13.73 -10.01 -4.41
C LEU A 265 13.26 -9.54 -3.04
N GLY A 266 14.16 -8.93 -2.27
CA GLY A 266 13.84 -8.32 -1.00
C GLY A 266 14.66 -7.07 -0.71
N HIS A 267 14.20 -6.32 0.28
CA HIS A 267 14.86 -5.15 0.86
C HIS A 267 14.87 -5.33 2.38
N ASP A 268 16.01 -5.05 3.00
CA ASP A 268 16.14 -5.05 4.45
C ASP A 268 15.65 -3.73 5.08
N ASN A 269 15.27 -3.80 6.36
CA ASN A 269 14.97 -2.59 7.12
C ASN A 269 16.26 -1.81 7.44
N ASN A 270 16.28 -0.53 7.08
CA ASN A 270 17.42 0.35 7.31
C ASN A 270 17.00 1.68 7.98
N GLY A 271 16.17 1.58 9.02
CA GLY A 271 15.82 2.70 9.90
C GLY A 271 14.38 3.21 9.79
N GLY A 272 13.51 2.49 9.08
CA GLY A 272 12.06 2.71 9.02
C GLY A 272 11.59 3.83 8.08
N ILE A 273 10.30 3.79 7.76
CA ILE A 273 9.69 4.69 6.76
C ILE A 273 9.76 6.17 7.17
N ALA A 274 9.73 6.44 8.47
CA ALA A 274 9.87 7.79 9.04
C ALA A 274 11.18 8.49 8.67
N ARG A 275 12.25 7.71 8.44
CA ARG A 275 13.58 8.21 8.06
C ARG A 275 13.80 8.22 6.54
N GLY A 276 12.76 7.92 5.76
CA GLY A 276 12.85 7.78 4.31
C GLY A 276 13.53 6.48 3.87
N ALA A 277 13.57 5.46 4.72
CA ALA A 277 14.04 4.15 4.31
C ALA A 277 12.98 3.44 3.47
N THR A 278 13.44 2.56 2.58
CA THR A 278 12.54 1.62 1.90
C THR A 278 12.03 0.60 2.91
N PRO A 279 10.71 0.32 2.96
CA PRO A 279 10.16 -0.70 3.85
C PRO A 279 10.78 -2.07 3.62
N GLU A 280 10.97 -2.82 4.71
CA GLU A 280 11.41 -4.21 4.61
C GLU A 280 10.39 -5.03 3.83
N SER A 281 10.87 -5.75 2.84
CA SER A 281 10.01 -6.49 1.93
C SER A 281 10.72 -7.70 1.35
N SER A 282 9.95 -8.73 1.01
CA SER A 282 10.47 -9.95 0.39
C SER A 282 9.38 -10.60 -0.45
N GLY A 283 9.70 -10.98 -1.68
CA GLY A 283 8.71 -11.61 -2.54
C GLY A 283 9.25 -12.13 -3.85
N SER A 284 8.34 -12.73 -4.61
CA SER A 284 8.64 -13.31 -5.91
C SER A 284 8.09 -12.45 -7.05
N TYR A 285 8.78 -12.50 -8.19
CA TYR A 285 8.31 -11.94 -9.44
C TYR A 285 8.53 -12.91 -10.58
N GLY A 286 7.80 -12.72 -11.68
CA GLY A 286 8.06 -13.40 -12.93
C GLY A 286 7.41 -12.71 -14.11
N PHE A 287 8.01 -12.84 -15.29
CA PHE A 287 7.49 -12.28 -16.52
C PHE A 287 7.87 -13.10 -17.75
N VAL A 288 7.09 -12.90 -18.81
CA VAL A 288 7.37 -13.37 -20.15
C VAL A 288 7.62 -12.15 -21.03
N ARG A 289 8.71 -12.20 -21.81
CA ARG A 289 9.11 -11.14 -22.74
C ARG A 289 9.31 -11.73 -24.13
N LEU A 290 8.72 -11.08 -25.13
CA LEU A 290 8.85 -11.41 -26.55
C LEU A 290 9.49 -10.22 -27.26
N GLU A 291 10.57 -10.48 -27.98
CA GLU A 291 11.38 -9.47 -28.67
C GLU A 291 11.52 -9.84 -30.15
N GLY A 292 11.64 -8.83 -31.00
CA GLY A 292 11.86 -9.02 -32.43
C GLY A 292 12.68 -7.89 -33.04
N ASP A 293 13.67 -8.26 -33.84
CA ASP A 293 14.46 -7.33 -34.64
C ASP A 293 13.61 -6.80 -35.81
N LEU A 294 13.65 -5.48 -36.00
CA LEU A 294 12.95 -4.79 -37.08
C LEU A 294 13.89 -4.49 -38.25
N LEU A 295 15.13 -4.11 -37.95
CA LEU A 295 16.12 -3.74 -38.96
C LEU A 295 17.53 -4.05 -38.43
N ARG A 296 18.34 -4.63 -39.31
CA ARG A 296 19.79 -4.74 -39.17
C ARG A 296 20.47 -4.13 -40.40
N THR A 297 21.46 -3.28 -40.18
CA THR A 297 22.21 -2.63 -41.27
C THR A 297 23.64 -2.34 -40.84
N GLU A 298 24.56 -2.26 -41.79
CA GLU A 298 25.91 -1.77 -41.54
C GLU A 298 26.06 -0.36 -42.08
N VAL A 299 26.56 0.56 -41.26
CA VAL A 299 26.80 1.96 -41.64
C VAL A 299 28.13 2.41 -41.06
N ALA A 300 29.03 2.90 -41.91
CA ALA A 300 30.32 3.50 -41.51
C ALA A 300 31.15 2.61 -40.56
N GLY A 301 31.17 1.28 -40.78
CA GLY A 301 31.91 0.33 -39.95
C GLY A 301 31.21 -0.06 -38.64
N MET A 302 29.95 0.34 -38.45
CA MET A 302 29.10 -0.11 -37.33
C MET A 302 27.98 -1.02 -37.83
N SER A 303 27.79 -2.16 -37.16
CA SER A 303 26.58 -2.97 -37.26
C SER A 303 25.52 -2.37 -36.33
N LEU A 304 24.37 -2.03 -36.90
CA LEU A 304 23.22 -1.47 -36.21
C LEU A 304 22.09 -2.50 -36.21
N THR A 305 21.54 -2.81 -35.04
CA THR A 305 20.31 -3.59 -34.91
C THR A 305 19.29 -2.80 -34.12
N THR A 306 18.07 -2.68 -34.61
CA THR A 306 16.95 -2.09 -33.87
C THR A 306 15.79 -3.05 -33.80
N GLY A 307 15.09 -3.05 -32.68
CA GLY A 307 13.94 -3.90 -32.47
C GLY A 307 13.01 -3.40 -31.39
N VAL A 308 11.98 -4.21 -31.15
CA VAL A 308 10.95 -3.94 -30.15
C VAL A 308 10.70 -5.16 -29.30
N TYR A 309 10.14 -4.95 -28.11
CA TYR A 309 9.66 -6.03 -27.26
C TYR A 309 8.39 -5.66 -26.53
N GLY A 310 7.61 -6.70 -26.22
CA GLY A 310 6.49 -6.64 -25.29
C GLY A 310 6.70 -7.62 -24.15
N ALA A 311 6.23 -7.27 -22.96
CA ALA A 311 6.31 -8.15 -21.80
C ALA A 311 5.05 -8.07 -20.94
N ALA A 312 4.75 -9.17 -20.26
CA ALA A 312 3.73 -9.25 -19.24
C ALA A 312 4.30 -9.98 -18.02
N GLY A 313 4.03 -9.44 -16.84
CA GLY A 313 4.61 -9.95 -15.62
C GLY A 313 3.71 -9.76 -14.40
N HIS A 314 4.08 -10.49 -13.36
CA HIS A 314 3.41 -10.50 -12.08
C HIS A 314 4.44 -10.47 -10.95
N SER A 315 4.14 -9.77 -9.87
CA SER A 315 4.90 -9.85 -8.62
C SER A 315 3.98 -9.92 -7.41
N SER A 316 4.46 -10.57 -6.35
CA SER A 316 3.80 -10.68 -5.05
C SER A 316 4.85 -10.56 -3.96
N VAL A 317 4.72 -9.53 -3.13
CA VAL A 317 5.71 -9.12 -2.15
C VAL A 317 5.07 -8.91 -0.80
N ASP A 318 5.59 -9.61 0.21
CA ASP A 318 5.21 -9.38 1.60
C ASP A 318 6.05 -8.24 2.17
N VAL A 319 5.39 -7.36 2.91
CA VAL A 319 5.97 -6.14 3.48
C VAL A 319 5.83 -6.20 4.99
N LYS A 320 6.88 -5.79 5.69
CA LYS A 320 6.87 -5.66 7.14
C LYS A 320 6.73 -4.21 7.57
N ASP A 321 6.17 -4.04 8.76
CA ASP A 321 6.12 -2.76 9.44
C ASP A 321 7.48 -2.45 10.09
N ASP A 322 7.68 -1.22 10.56
CA ASP A 322 8.93 -0.73 11.15
C ASP A 322 9.34 -1.53 12.42
N ASP A 323 8.40 -2.21 13.08
CA ASP A 323 8.62 -3.08 14.24
C ASP A 323 8.90 -4.55 13.88
N GLY A 324 8.95 -4.88 12.58
CA GLY A 324 9.16 -6.23 12.07
C GLY A 324 7.91 -7.11 12.05
N SER A 325 6.75 -6.60 12.47
CA SER A 325 5.47 -7.28 12.28
C SER A 325 5.05 -7.25 10.81
N ARG A 326 4.06 -8.08 10.44
CA ARG A 326 3.57 -8.13 9.06
C ARG A 326 2.69 -6.92 8.76
N ALA A 327 3.08 -6.11 7.77
CA ALA A 327 2.24 -5.01 7.29
C ALA A 327 1.19 -5.48 6.28
N GLY A 328 1.56 -6.41 5.39
CA GLY A 328 0.64 -6.95 4.39
C GLY A 328 1.36 -7.49 3.16
N THR A 329 0.60 -7.65 2.08
CA THR A 329 1.11 -8.15 0.79
C THR A 329 0.74 -7.17 -0.31
N VAL A 330 1.69 -6.84 -1.19
CA VAL A 330 1.46 -6.08 -2.42
C VAL A 330 1.60 -7.01 -3.61
N ARG A 331 0.69 -6.87 -4.57
CA ARG A 331 0.75 -7.54 -5.87
C ARG A 331 0.76 -6.52 -6.98
N ASP A 332 1.51 -6.78 -8.04
CA ASP A 332 1.53 -5.97 -9.25
C ASP A 332 1.40 -6.85 -10.49
N ASP A 333 0.43 -6.53 -11.32
CA ASP A 333 0.30 -7.04 -12.69
C ASP A 333 0.77 -5.96 -13.65
N ALA A 334 1.83 -6.24 -14.39
CA ALA A 334 2.52 -5.27 -15.22
C ALA A 334 2.54 -5.68 -16.69
N GLY A 335 2.28 -4.70 -17.57
CA GLY A 335 2.40 -4.85 -19.02
C GLY A 335 3.34 -3.80 -19.58
N SER A 336 4.35 -4.22 -20.33
CA SER A 336 5.42 -3.34 -20.81
C SER A 336 5.59 -3.41 -22.32
N LEU A 337 5.99 -2.29 -22.90
CA LEU A 337 6.42 -2.17 -24.28
C LEU A 337 7.74 -1.40 -24.31
N GLY A 338 8.70 -1.88 -25.09
CA GLY A 338 9.97 -1.18 -25.25
C GLY A 338 10.58 -1.33 -26.62
N GLY A 339 11.54 -0.45 -26.89
CA GLY A 339 12.37 -0.46 -28.09
C GLY A 339 13.85 -0.49 -27.71
N TYR A 340 14.66 -1.03 -28.60
CA TYR A 340 16.10 -1.10 -28.40
C TYR A 340 16.88 -0.77 -29.67
N LEU A 341 18.12 -0.34 -29.44
CA LEU A 341 19.13 -0.05 -30.44
C LEU A 341 20.47 -0.60 -29.99
N ASN A 342 20.97 -1.60 -30.70
CA ASN A 342 22.29 -2.16 -30.50
C ASN A 342 23.24 -1.67 -31.61
N LEU A 343 24.36 -1.10 -31.20
CA LEU A 343 25.42 -0.59 -32.04
C LEU A 343 26.67 -1.41 -31.77
N THR A 344 27.31 -1.94 -32.80
CA THR A 344 28.60 -2.60 -32.63
C THR A 344 29.61 -2.18 -33.68
N HIS A 345 30.79 -1.75 -33.24
CA HIS A 345 31.88 -1.40 -34.11
C HIS A 345 32.59 -2.66 -34.63
N THR A 346 32.54 -2.83 -35.95
CA THR A 346 32.88 -4.10 -36.63
C THR A 346 34.34 -4.51 -36.45
N SER A 347 35.27 -3.55 -36.28
CA SER A 347 36.70 -3.86 -36.15
C SER A 347 37.20 -3.97 -34.71
N SER A 348 36.58 -3.28 -33.76
CA SER A 348 37.04 -3.30 -32.36
C SER A 348 36.15 -4.14 -31.43
N GLY A 349 34.97 -4.53 -31.88
CA GLY A 349 33.96 -5.19 -31.04
C GLY A 349 33.34 -4.30 -29.96
N LEU A 350 33.69 -3.01 -29.92
CA LEU A 350 33.06 -2.04 -29.02
C LEU A 350 31.57 -1.98 -29.33
N TRP A 351 30.73 -2.18 -28.32
CA TRP A 351 29.29 -2.11 -28.50
C TRP A 351 28.62 -1.18 -27.50
N ALA A 352 27.46 -0.69 -27.90
CA ALA A 352 26.56 0.10 -27.08
C ALA A 352 25.11 -0.33 -27.34
N ASP A 353 24.34 -0.46 -26.27
CA ASP A 353 22.93 -0.79 -26.30
C ASP A 353 22.11 0.31 -25.63
N ILE A 354 21.02 0.72 -26.29
CA ILE A 354 20.10 1.73 -25.80
C ILE A 354 18.72 1.11 -25.70
N VAL A 355 18.09 1.24 -24.53
CA VAL A 355 16.73 0.75 -24.29
C VAL A 355 15.84 1.91 -23.84
N ALA A 356 14.62 1.94 -24.38
CA ALA A 356 13.53 2.73 -23.85
C ALA A 356 12.32 1.83 -23.59
N GLN A 357 11.71 1.94 -22.42
CA GLN A 357 10.59 1.11 -21.95
C GLN A 357 9.50 1.99 -21.34
N GLY A 358 8.24 1.63 -21.60
CA GLY A 358 7.09 2.07 -20.83
C GLY A 358 6.36 0.88 -20.24
N THR A 359 5.94 0.99 -18.97
CA THR A 359 5.23 -0.06 -18.26
C THR A 359 3.93 0.48 -17.67
N ARG A 360 2.86 -0.29 -17.81
CA ARG A 360 1.60 -0.09 -17.11
C ARG A 360 1.56 -1.02 -15.89
N HIS A 361 1.37 -0.45 -14.70
CA HIS A 361 1.26 -1.20 -13.43
C HIS A 361 -0.18 -1.23 -12.92
N SER A 362 -0.63 -2.39 -12.44
CA SER A 362 -1.91 -2.57 -11.77
C SER A 362 -1.69 -3.25 -10.44
N MET A 363 -1.69 -2.45 -9.38
CA MET A 363 -1.22 -2.87 -8.07
C MET A 363 -2.38 -3.02 -7.09
N LYS A 364 -2.30 -4.07 -6.25
CA LYS A 364 -3.17 -4.28 -5.09
C LYS A 364 -2.33 -4.49 -3.83
N ALA A 365 -2.52 -3.63 -2.84
CA ALA A 365 -2.01 -3.81 -1.49
C ALA A 365 -3.13 -4.33 -0.56
N SER A 366 -2.83 -5.33 0.26
CA SER A 366 -3.76 -5.94 1.21
C SER A 366 -3.09 -6.05 2.59
N SER A 367 -3.66 -5.40 3.59
CA SER A 367 -3.31 -5.56 5.02
C SER A 367 -4.43 -6.32 5.75
N ASP A 368 -4.29 -6.52 7.05
CA ASP A 368 -5.34 -7.15 7.87
C ASP A 368 -6.58 -6.26 8.02
N ASN A 369 -6.45 -4.94 7.77
CA ASN A 369 -7.50 -3.96 8.03
C ASN A 369 -7.95 -3.19 6.77
N ASN A 370 -7.16 -3.20 5.69
CA ASN A 370 -7.41 -2.41 4.50
C ASN A 370 -7.02 -3.13 3.21
N ASP A 371 -7.73 -2.77 2.14
CA ASP A 371 -7.40 -3.12 0.77
C ASP A 371 -7.25 -1.81 -0.02
N PHE A 372 -6.16 -1.70 -0.78
CA PHE A 372 -5.88 -0.53 -1.58
C PHE A 372 -5.44 -0.93 -2.99
N ARG A 373 -5.93 -0.19 -3.99
CA ARG A 373 -5.57 -0.42 -5.39
C ARG A 373 -5.05 0.88 -5.98
N ALA A 374 -3.90 0.80 -6.64
CA ALA A 374 -3.38 1.87 -7.45
C ALA A 374 -3.00 1.33 -8.82
N ARG A 375 -3.01 2.24 -9.77
CA ARG A 375 -2.63 1.98 -11.15
C ARG A 375 -1.59 3.02 -11.52
N GLY A 376 -0.63 2.71 -12.36
CA GLY A 376 0.33 3.72 -12.77
C GLY A 376 1.07 3.42 -14.05
N TRP A 377 1.95 4.33 -14.40
CA TRP A 377 2.85 4.26 -15.54
C TRP A 377 4.30 4.47 -15.11
N GLY A 378 5.14 3.52 -15.46
CA GLY A 378 6.59 3.60 -15.36
C GLY A 378 7.21 3.88 -16.71
N TRP A 379 8.37 4.54 -16.71
CA TRP A 379 9.23 4.64 -17.88
C TRP A 379 10.68 4.40 -17.46
N LEU A 380 11.46 3.82 -18.36
CA LEU A 380 12.86 3.51 -18.13
C LEU A 380 13.66 3.74 -19.41
N GLY A 381 14.81 4.42 -19.25
CA GLY A 381 15.85 4.53 -20.25
C GLY A 381 17.14 3.86 -19.75
N SER A 382 17.81 3.09 -20.59
CA SER A 382 19.10 2.47 -20.27
C SER A 382 20.10 2.67 -21.40
N LEU A 383 21.36 2.86 -21.02
CA LEU A 383 22.51 2.85 -21.90
C LEU A 383 23.53 1.86 -21.33
N GLU A 384 23.85 0.83 -22.08
CA GLU A 384 24.88 -0.16 -21.74
C GLU A 384 26.00 -0.10 -22.79
N THR A 385 27.24 -0.32 -22.38
CA THR A 385 28.38 -0.44 -23.31
C THR A 385 29.39 -1.44 -22.80
N GLY A 386 30.06 -2.11 -23.72
CA GLY A 386 31.11 -3.08 -23.42
C GLY A 386 32.17 -3.13 -24.51
N LEU A 387 33.37 -3.57 -24.13
CA LEU A 387 34.50 -3.74 -25.04
C LEU A 387 35.16 -5.09 -24.80
N PRO A 388 35.02 -6.06 -25.70
CA PRO A 388 35.52 -7.39 -25.42
C PRO A 388 36.99 -7.55 -25.83
N PHE A 389 37.75 -8.30 -25.02
CA PHE A 389 39.19 -8.56 -25.16
C PHE A 389 39.48 -10.06 -25.08
N SER A 390 40.17 -10.59 -26.08
CA SER A 390 40.65 -11.99 -26.04
C SER A 390 41.77 -12.15 -25.01
N ILE A 391 41.58 -13.05 -24.04
CA ILE A 391 42.64 -13.47 -23.11
C ILE A 391 43.42 -14.64 -23.71
N THR A 392 42.68 -15.61 -24.28
CA THR A 392 43.22 -16.77 -25.00
C THR A 392 42.33 -17.05 -26.21
N ASP A 393 42.71 -18.01 -27.04
CA ASP A 393 41.91 -18.46 -28.20
C ASP A 393 40.49 -18.92 -27.81
N ASN A 394 40.27 -19.29 -26.55
CA ASN A 394 38.99 -19.84 -26.06
C ASN A 394 38.34 -19.02 -24.95
N LEU A 395 38.96 -17.92 -24.49
CA LEU A 395 38.52 -17.15 -23.33
C LEU A 395 38.57 -15.65 -23.61
N MET A 396 37.50 -14.95 -23.27
CA MET A 396 37.35 -13.54 -23.55
C MET A 396 36.75 -12.79 -22.36
N LEU A 397 37.22 -11.57 -22.15
CA LEU A 397 36.85 -10.68 -21.05
C LEU A 397 36.25 -9.40 -21.63
N GLU A 398 35.11 -8.97 -21.11
CA GLU A 398 34.43 -7.76 -21.53
C GLU A 398 34.08 -6.90 -20.31
N PRO A 399 34.82 -5.81 -20.05
CA PRO A 399 34.36 -4.74 -19.18
C PRO A 399 33.05 -4.16 -19.69
N GLN A 400 32.12 -3.93 -18.77
CA GLN A 400 30.79 -3.42 -19.07
C GLN A 400 30.39 -2.31 -18.11
N LEU A 401 29.68 -1.33 -18.65
CA LEU A 401 29.11 -0.22 -17.91
C LEU A 401 27.69 0.02 -18.39
N GLN A 402 26.75 0.07 -17.45
CA GLN A 402 25.35 0.37 -17.70
C GLN A 402 24.91 1.55 -16.84
N TYR A 403 24.19 2.48 -17.44
CA TYR A 403 23.49 3.55 -16.76
C TYR A 403 22.00 3.45 -17.05
N THR A 404 21.19 3.45 -16.00
CA THR A 404 19.73 3.36 -16.10
C THR A 404 19.08 4.52 -15.38
N TRP A 405 18.10 5.13 -16.01
CA TRP A 405 17.28 6.19 -15.45
C TRP A 405 15.81 5.85 -15.61
N GLN A 406 15.04 5.98 -14.53
CA GLN A 406 13.65 5.58 -14.50
C GLN A 406 12.79 6.54 -13.70
N GLY A 407 11.51 6.57 -14.06
CA GLY A 407 10.47 7.31 -13.36
C GLY A 407 9.17 6.54 -13.27
N LEU A 408 8.37 6.85 -12.26
CA LEU A 408 7.09 6.20 -11.98
C LEU A 408 6.07 7.25 -11.54
N SER A 409 4.84 7.10 -12.02
CA SER A 409 3.67 7.80 -11.50
C SER A 409 2.58 6.80 -11.19
N LEU A 410 2.03 6.85 -9.97
CA LEU A 410 0.90 6.04 -9.54
C LEU A 410 -0.31 6.95 -9.32
N ASP A 411 -1.50 6.45 -9.63
CA ASP A 411 -2.78 7.10 -9.39
C ASP A 411 -3.02 7.21 -7.88
N ASP A 412 -3.48 8.38 -7.43
CA ASP A 412 -3.97 8.59 -6.07
C ASP A 412 -5.19 7.70 -5.77
N GLY A 413 -5.40 7.42 -4.49
CA GLY A 413 -6.53 6.63 -4.02
C GLY A 413 -7.00 7.00 -2.63
N GLN A 414 -7.86 6.16 -2.06
CA GLN A 414 -8.37 6.31 -0.70
C GLN A 414 -8.52 4.93 -0.05
N ASP A 415 -8.20 4.82 1.24
CA ASP A 415 -8.50 3.67 2.09
C ASP A 415 -9.54 4.05 3.17
N ASN A 416 -9.81 3.17 4.13
CA ASN A 416 -10.80 3.43 5.18
C ASN A 416 -10.40 4.58 6.13
N ALA A 417 -9.14 5.00 6.10
CA ALA A 417 -8.58 5.99 7.00
C ALA A 417 -8.29 7.33 6.32
N GLY A 418 -8.19 7.40 4.99
CA GLY A 418 -7.94 8.66 4.29
C GLY A 418 -7.46 8.51 2.86
N TYR A 419 -7.10 9.66 2.25
CA TYR A 419 -6.49 9.68 0.93
C TYR A 419 -5.03 9.25 1.01
N VAL A 420 -4.63 8.54 -0.04
CA VAL A 420 -3.24 8.18 -0.32
C VAL A 420 -2.88 8.85 -1.63
N LYS A 421 -1.92 9.76 -1.59
CA LYS A 421 -1.43 10.45 -2.78
C LYS A 421 -0.03 10.00 -3.11
N PHE A 422 0.19 9.60 -4.35
CA PHE A 422 1.52 9.27 -4.84
C PHE A 422 2.07 10.47 -5.61
N GLY A 423 3.27 10.89 -5.22
CA GLY A 423 4.06 11.83 -6.00
C GLY A 423 4.85 11.12 -7.08
N HIS A 424 5.87 11.81 -7.60
CA HIS A 424 6.73 11.25 -8.62
C HIS A 424 7.78 10.34 -7.98
N GLY A 425 7.86 9.12 -8.49
CA GLY A 425 8.96 8.23 -8.23
C GLY A 425 10.08 8.40 -9.26
N SER A 426 11.34 8.37 -8.82
CA SER A 426 12.49 8.32 -9.73
C SER A 426 13.68 7.58 -9.11
N ALA A 427 14.53 7.01 -9.96
CA ALA A 427 15.81 6.46 -9.54
C ALA A 427 16.83 6.46 -10.68
N GLN A 428 18.10 6.47 -10.30
CA GLN A 428 19.22 6.27 -11.22
C GLN A 428 20.09 5.12 -10.72
N HIS A 429 20.56 4.31 -11.65
CA HIS A 429 21.40 3.15 -11.38
C HIS A 429 22.64 3.18 -12.28
N VAL A 430 23.79 2.86 -11.69
CA VAL A 430 25.01 2.54 -12.44
C VAL A 430 25.39 1.11 -12.11
N ARG A 431 25.58 0.27 -13.14
CA ARG A 431 26.15 -1.07 -13.00
C ARG A 431 27.49 -1.09 -13.72
N ALA A 432 28.54 -1.46 -13.00
CA ALA A 432 29.88 -1.64 -13.55
C ALA A 432 30.35 -3.05 -13.26
N GLY A 433 30.84 -3.76 -14.26
CA GLY A 433 31.26 -5.15 -14.11
C GLY A 433 32.13 -5.62 -15.25
N PHE A 434 32.43 -6.90 -15.24
CA PHE A 434 33.16 -7.56 -16.32
C PHE A 434 32.49 -8.89 -16.60
N ARG A 435 32.36 -9.25 -17.87
CA ARG A 435 31.91 -10.57 -18.30
C ARG A 435 33.11 -11.40 -18.73
N LEU A 436 33.19 -12.64 -18.26
CA LEU A 436 34.19 -13.62 -18.66
C LEU A 436 33.46 -14.81 -19.29
N GLY A 437 33.84 -15.20 -20.51
CA GLY A 437 33.17 -16.31 -21.20
C GLY A 437 33.98 -16.91 -22.34
N SER A 438 33.41 -17.95 -22.95
CA SER A 438 34.02 -18.66 -24.08
C SER A 438 34.08 -17.82 -25.36
N HIS A 439 35.16 -17.96 -26.13
CA HIS A 439 35.44 -17.14 -27.34
C HIS A 439 34.37 -17.21 -28.46
N HIS A 440 33.62 -18.31 -28.56
CA HIS A 440 32.51 -18.48 -29.52
C HIS A 440 31.29 -17.57 -29.25
N ASP A 441 31.27 -16.86 -28.12
CA ASP A 441 30.17 -15.99 -27.70
C ASP A 441 30.33 -14.53 -28.16
N MET A 442 31.53 -14.14 -28.64
CA MET A 442 31.88 -12.72 -28.85
C MET A 442 32.73 -12.45 -30.11
N THR A 443 32.74 -13.37 -31.09
CA THR A 443 33.47 -13.18 -32.36
C THR A 443 32.72 -12.22 -33.29
N PHE A 444 33.26 -11.02 -33.48
CA PHE A 444 32.89 -10.11 -34.57
C PHE A 444 33.69 -10.45 -35.82
N GLY A 445 32.99 -10.77 -36.90
CA GLY A 445 33.57 -10.88 -38.23
C GLY A 445 34.36 -12.16 -38.48
N GLU A 446 34.01 -12.81 -39.59
CA GLU A 446 34.76 -13.89 -40.24
C GLU A 446 34.86 -15.22 -39.48
N GLY A 447 34.00 -16.15 -39.90
CA GLY A 447 34.30 -17.57 -39.76
C GLY A 447 35.56 -17.91 -40.55
N THR A 448 36.72 -17.88 -39.89
CA THR A 448 37.93 -18.50 -40.42
C THR A 448 38.02 -19.94 -39.92
N SER A 449 37.22 -20.81 -40.54
CA SER A 449 37.58 -22.22 -40.60
C SER A 449 38.73 -22.39 -41.58
N SER A 450 39.94 -21.99 -41.18
CA SER A 450 41.19 -22.34 -41.86
C SER A 450 41.84 -23.53 -41.15
N ARG A 451 41.25 -24.71 -41.36
CA ARG A 451 41.99 -25.96 -41.28
C ARG A 451 41.89 -26.67 -42.62
N ASP A 452 42.67 -26.16 -43.57
CA ASP A 452 43.19 -27.04 -44.62
C ASP A 452 44.35 -27.83 -44.01
N THR A 453 44.21 -29.15 -43.94
CA THR A 453 45.22 -30.11 -44.40
C THR A 453 44.76 -31.54 -44.11
N LEU A 454 44.62 -32.28 -45.22
CA LEU A 454 44.96 -33.69 -45.40
C LEU A 454 44.30 -34.80 -44.54
N ARG A 455 43.67 -35.71 -45.31
CA ARG A 455 43.73 -37.19 -45.24
C ARG A 455 43.14 -37.89 -44.00
N ASP A 456 42.00 -38.51 -44.31
CA ASP A 456 41.72 -39.94 -44.19
C ASP A 456 41.50 -40.57 -42.79
N SER A 457 40.53 -41.49 -42.78
CA SER A 457 40.09 -42.39 -41.70
C SER A 457 39.14 -41.84 -40.61
N THR A 458 37.85 -42.11 -40.82
CA THR A 458 36.94 -42.76 -39.88
C THR A 458 37.03 -42.40 -38.38
N LYS A 459 36.18 -41.48 -37.93
CA LYS A 459 35.51 -41.56 -36.61
C LYS A 459 34.11 -40.95 -36.72
N HIS A 460 33.07 -41.70 -36.33
CA HIS A 460 31.77 -41.13 -35.98
C HIS A 460 31.96 -40.25 -34.73
N GLY A 461 32.30 -38.98 -34.97
CA GLY A 461 32.35 -37.95 -33.94
C GLY A 461 30.94 -37.51 -33.63
N VAL A 462 30.55 -37.63 -32.36
CA VAL A 462 29.43 -36.88 -31.80
C VAL A 462 29.68 -35.42 -32.16
N ARG A 463 28.79 -34.83 -32.96
CA ARG A 463 28.80 -33.41 -33.33
C ARG A 463 28.81 -32.63 -32.01
N GLU A 464 29.95 -32.09 -31.59
CA GLU A 464 30.03 -31.18 -30.44
C GLU A 464 29.19 -29.95 -30.80
N LEU A 465 27.98 -29.88 -30.25
CA LEU A 465 27.15 -28.69 -30.36
C LEU A 465 27.89 -27.56 -29.64
N PRO A 466 28.12 -26.40 -30.26
CA PRO A 466 28.83 -25.31 -29.61
C PRO A 466 28.00 -24.81 -28.42
N VAL A 467 28.56 -24.99 -27.22
CA VAL A 467 28.00 -24.51 -25.95
C VAL A 467 28.87 -23.34 -25.49
N ASN A 468 28.24 -22.19 -25.33
CA ASN A 468 28.85 -20.98 -24.80
C ASN A 468 28.53 -20.84 -23.33
N TRP A 469 29.49 -20.37 -22.55
CA TRP A 469 29.31 -20.10 -21.13
C TRP A 469 29.90 -18.74 -20.77
N TRP A 470 29.31 -18.09 -19.75
CA TRP A 470 29.80 -16.82 -19.24
C TRP A 470 29.47 -16.62 -17.76
N VAL A 471 30.25 -15.75 -17.12
CA VAL A 471 30.05 -15.26 -15.75
C VAL A 471 30.28 -13.74 -15.73
N GLN A 472 29.44 -13.01 -15.01
CA GLN A 472 29.45 -11.55 -14.93
C GLN A 472 29.32 -11.07 -13.47
N PRO A 473 30.43 -10.89 -12.75
CA PRO A 473 30.44 -10.09 -11.53
C PRO A 473 30.27 -8.60 -11.84
N SER A 474 29.43 -7.92 -11.06
CA SER A 474 29.19 -6.49 -11.19
C SER A 474 28.83 -5.83 -9.86
N VAL A 475 29.01 -4.51 -9.81
CA VAL A 475 28.59 -3.65 -8.70
C VAL A 475 27.48 -2.74 -9.21
N ILE A 476 26.35 -2.70 -8.50
CA ILE A 476 25.23 -1.82 -8.81
C ILE A 476 25.15 -0.75 -7.74
N ARG A 477 25.20 0.52 -8.15
CA ARG A 477 24.97 1.68 -7.29
C ARG A 477 23.66 2.36 -7.68
N THR A 478 22.74 2.44 -6.74
CA THR A 478 21.51 3.22 -6.86
C THR A 478 21.68 4.56 -6.15
N PHE A 479 21.32 5.65 -6.83
CA PHE A 479 21.39 7.01 -6.28
C PHE A 479 20.27 7.88 -6.82
N SER A 480 20.09 9.05 -6.20
CA SER A 480 19.01 9.99 -6.50
C SER A 480 17.62 9.33 -6.51
N SER A 481 17.45 8.24 -5.74
CA SER A 481 16.17 7.56 -5.65
C SER A 481 15.26 8.29 -4.68
N ARG A 482 14.05 8.61 -5.14
CA ARG A 482 12.96 9.19 -4.37
C ARG A 482 11.66 8.56 -4.81
N GLY A 483 10.80 8.24 -3.86
CA GLY A 483 9.39 7.98 -4.12
C GLY A 483 8.58 8.77 -3.12
N ASP A 484 7.80 9.74 -3.58
CA ASP A 484 6.97 10.54 -2.66
C ASP A 484 5.61 9.89 -2.50
N MET A 485 5.18 9.71 -1.25
CA MET A 485 3.84 9.31 -0.89
C MET A 485 3.35 10.22 0.22
N SER A 486 2.10 10.64 0.18
CA SER A 486 1.49 11.31 1.32
C SER A 486 0.17 10.69 1.72
N MET A 487 -0.05 10.60 3.03
CA MET A 487 -1.30 10.13 3.60
C MET A 487 -1.95 11.27 4.39
N GLY A 488 -3.25 11.45 4.17
CA GLY A 488 -4.00 12.57 4.71
C GLY A 488 -5.27 12.82 3.91
N THR A 489 -5.70 14.07 3.78
CA THR A 489 -6.87 14.46 2.97
C THR A 489 -6.51 15.62 2.07
N ALA A 490 -7.44 16.06 1.22
CA ALA A 490 -7.25 17.23 0.38
C ALA A 490 -7.10 18.56 1.16
N ALA A 491 -7.24 18.56 2.51
CA ALA A 491 -7.06 19.75 3.33
C ALA A 491 -5.58 20.16 3.46
N ALA A 492 -5.26 21.40 3.11
CA ALA A 492 -3.90 21.94 3.17
C ALA A 492 -3.28 21.88 4.58
N GLY A 493 -2.01 21.45 4.67
CA GLY A 493 -1.27 21.34 5.94
C GLY A 493 -1.44 20.02 6.69
N SER A 494 -2.25 19.11 6.16
CA SER A 494 -2.67 17.90 6.87
C SER A 494 -2.04 16.60 6.34
N ASN A 495 -1.12 16.72 5.38
CA ASN A 495 -0.48 15.59 4.73
C ASN A 495 0.81 15.22 5.46
N MET A 496 0.93 13.96 5.85
CA MET A 496 2.22 13.37 6.20
C MET A 496 2.86 12.83 4.93
N THR A 497 4.05 13.32 4.62
CA THR A 497 4.80 12.90 3.43
C THR A 497 5.91 11.94 3.83
N PHE A 498 5.99 10.84 3.11
CA PHE A 498 7.02 9.82 3.21
C PHE A 498 7.76 9.79 1.88
N SER A 499 9.09 9.82 1.95
CA SER A 499 9.95 9.81 0.76
C SER A 499 10.94 8.64 0.82
N PRO A 500 10.48 7.37 0.75
CA PRO A 500 11.36 6.21 0.67
C PRO A 500 12.41 6.38 -0.43
N SER A 501 13.66 6.08 -0.08
CA SER A 501 14.80 6.08 -0.99
C SER A 501 15.39 4.68 -1.10
N ARG A 502 15.77 4.29 -2.32
CA ARG A 502 16.47 3.02 -2.61
C ARG A 502 17.98 3.20 -2.77
N ASN A 503 18.53 4.33 -2.30
CA ASN A 503 19.95 4.59 -2.42
C ASN A 503 20.76 3.51 -1.69
N GLY A 504 21.74 2.92 -2.38
CA GLY A 504 22.47 1.78 -1.86
C GLY A 504 23.43 1.19 -2.89
N THR A 505 24.23 0.23 -2.43
CA THR A 505 25.14 -0.55 -3.28
C THR A 505 24.87 -2.03 -3.10
N SER A 506 24.70 -2.74 -4.20
CA SER A 506 24.67 -4.20 -4.22
C SER A 506 25.81 -4.77 -5.06
N LEU A 507 26.20 -6.00 -4.73
CA LEU A 507 27.04 -6.85 -5.56
C LEU A 507 26.13 -7.80 -6.32
N ASP A 508 26.35 -7.94 -7.61
CA ASP A 508 25.56 -8.81 -8.50
C ASP A 508 26.49 -9.80 -9.20
N LEU A 509 26.11 -11.06 -9.20
CA LEU A 509 26.80 -12.14 -9.89
C LEU A 509 25.81 -12.87 -10.77
N GLN A 510 26.05 -12.83 -12.08
CA GLN A 510 25.26 -13.56 -13.06
C GLN A 510 26.12 -14.60 -13.77
N ALA A 511 25.50 -15.69 -14.20
CA ALA A 511 26.13 -16.72 -15.01
C ALA A 511 25.11 -17.33 -15.96
N GLY A 512 25.57 -17.75 -17.13
CA GLY A 512 24.70 -18.35 -18.13
C GLY A 512 25.39 -19.30 -19.08
N LEU A 513 24.54 -20.08 -19.75
CA LEU A 513 24.90 -21.07 -20.75
C LEU A 513 24.00 -20.85 -21.98
N GLU A 514 24.59 -20.88 -23.16
CA GLU A 514 23.87 -20.83 -24.43
C GLU A 514 24.29 -21.99 -25.33
N ALA A 515 23.34 -22.63 -25.99
CA ALA A 515 23.59 -23.76 -26.87
C ALA A 515 22.83 -23.58 -28.18
N ARG A 516 23.56 -23.70 -29.29
CA ARG A 516 22.95 -23.76 -30.63
C ARG A 516 22.43 -25.16 -30.88
N VAL A 517 21.11 -25.34 -30.90
CA VAL A 517 20.45 -26.65 -31.08
C VAL A 517 20.17 -26.94 -32.55
N ARG A 518 19.93 -25.89 -33.34
CA ARG A 518 19.83 -25.94 -34.81
C ARG A 518 20.52 -24.71 -35.39
N GLU A 519 20.77 -24.71 -36.70
CA GLU A 519 21.42 -23.58 -37.39
C GLU A 519 20.75 -22.23 -37.12
N ASN A 520 19.43 -22.22 -36.92
CA ASN A 520 18.63 -21.04 -36.67
C ASN A 520 17.98 -21.00 -35.27
N ILE A 521 18.34 -21.90 -34.35
CA ILE A 521 17.76 -21.97 -33.01
C ILE A 521 18.84 -22.04 -31.93
N THR A 522 18.80 -21.07 -31.02
CA THR A 522 19.65 -21.01 -29.83
C THR A 522 18.78 -21.06 -28.56
N LEU A 523 19.21 -21.85 -27.59
CA LEU A 523 18.63 -21.89 -26.25
C LEU A 523 19.62 -21.31 -25.25
N GLY A 524 19.14 -20.48 -24.34
CA GLY A 524 19.93 -19.88 -23.26
C GLY A 524 19.28 -20.12 -21.90
N VAL A 525 20.10 -20.34 -20.90
CA VAL A 525 19.70 -20.35 -19.48
C VAL A 525 20.68 -19.51 -18.68
N GLN A 526 20.18 -18.69 -17.77
CA GLN A 526 21.00 -17.89 -16.88
C GLN A 526 20.41 -17.87 -15.47
N ALA A 527 21.29 -17.62 -14.50
CA ALA A 527 20.94 -17.40 -13.11
C ALA A 527 21.74 -16.23 -12.56
N GLY A 528 21.14 -15.50 -11.63
CA GLY A 528 21.74 -14.34 -10.98
C GLY A 528 21.51 -14.35 -9.48
N TYR A 529 22.46 -13.76 -8.76
CA TYR A 529 22.35 -13.48 -7.33
C TYR A 529 22.85 -12.07 -7.06
N ALA A 530 22.04 -11.27 -6.35
CA ALA A 530 22.37 -9.94 -5.91
C ALA A 530 22.35 -9.88 -4.38
N HIS A 531 23.35 -9.25 -3.79
CA HIS A 531 23.46 -9.06 -2.35
C HIS A 531 23.65 -7.58 -2.01
N SER A 532 22.83 -7.08 -1.10
CA SER A 532 22.89 -5.71 -0.61
C SER A 532 24.08 -5.53 0.32
N VAL A 533 24.96 -4.56 0.04
CA VAL A 533 26.14 -4.27 0.87
C VAL A 533 25.93 -3.04 1.73
N SER A 534 25.11 -2.09 1.26
CA SER A 534 24.84 -0.86 2.00
C SER A 534 23.56 -0.19 1.52
N GLY A 535 22.91 0.53 2.44
CA GLY A 535 21.72 1.30 2.10
C GLY A 535 20.50 0.42 1.89
N ASN A 536 19.62 0.86 1.00
CA ASN A 536 18.32 0.24 0.75
C ASN A 536 18.32 -0.49 -0.60
N SER A 537 19.46 -1.10 -0.97
CA SER A 537 19.54 -1.89 -2.20
C SER A 537 18.81 -3.22 -2.03
N ALA A 538 18.28 -3.71 -3.14
CA ALA A 538 17.65 -5.00 -3.18
C ALA A 538 18.66 -6.15 -3.11
N GLU A 539 18.24 -7.27 -2.54
CA GLU A 539 18.92 -8.55 -2.61
C GLU A 539 17.99 -9.66 -3.08
N GLY A 540 18.55 -10.74 -3.63
CA GLY A 540 17.75 -11.84 -4.13
C GLY A 540 18.43 -12.65 -5.22
N TYR A 541 17.66 -13.54 -5.83
CA TYR A 541 18.12 -14.43 -6.89
C TYR A 541 17.11 -14.47 -8.03
N ASN A 542 17.61 -14.78 -9.23
CA ASN A 542 16.77 -14.91 -10.41
C ASN A 542 17.25 -16.05 -11.32
N GLY A 543 16.34 -16.52 -12.17
CA GLY A 543 16.62 -17.45 -13.25
C GLY A 543 15.85 -17.06 -14.50
N GLN A 544 16.47 -17.24 -15.66
CA GLN A 544 15.86 -16.95 -16.94
C GLN A 544 16.18 -18.05 -17.94
N ALA A 545 15.19 -18.37 -18.77
CA ALA A 545 15.33 -19.20 -19.96
C ALA A 545 14.98 -18.39 -21.21
N THR A 546 15.75 -18.59 -22.27
CA THR A 546 15.63 -17.83 -23.52
C THR A 546 15.63 -18.80 -24.71
N LEU A 547 14.73 -18.56 -25.65
CA LEU A 547 14.70 -19.19 -26.97
C LEU A 547 14.88 -18.08 -28.01
N ASN A 548 15.86 -18.25 -28.90
CA ASN A 548 16.12 -17.34 -30.00
C ASN A 548 15.99 -18.07 -31.34
N VAL A 549 15.27 -17.47 -32.29
CA VAL A 549 15.08 -17.99 -33.64
C VAL A 549 15.50 -16.94 -34.65
N THR A 550 16.37 -17.30 -35.58
CA THR A 550 16.91 -16.39 -36.62
C THR A 550 16.33 -16.75 -38.00
N PHE A 551 16.13 -15.76 -38.87
CA PHE A 551 15.56 -15.97 -40.21
C PHE A 551 16.06 -14.98 -41.25
#